data_AF-A0AAN6IIS0-F1
#
_entry.id   AF-A0AAN6IIS0-F1
#
_cell.length_a   1.000
_cell.length_b   1.000
_cell.length_c   1.000
_cell.angle_alpha   90.00
_cell.angle_beta   90.00
_cell.angle_gamma   90.00
#
_symmetry.space_group_name_H-M   'P 1'
#
loop_
_entity.id
_entity.type
_entity.pdbx_description
1 polymer ?
#
loop_
_entity_poly.entity_id
_entity_poly.type
_entity_poly.pdbx_seq_one_letter_code
_entity_poly.pdbx_strand_id
1 'polypeptide(L)'
;MSFVYRSKSKGYNPAQFPQIERSVLEAYNGTLRRFGLVDFDDLLDMANQLLDNAEVLQEIRNEFPYLLVDEFQDFNRLQTQLVLKLQVGVGRVTAVGDLKQSIFEFRGATCEENYHIFLEQFIDAQVEGRALGAMETLTTNYRSHKSIVDLSNIVALDTVDEKDTQLRRLLTPSTALDTAPVVPVTVWNTRDIRDEAATISSRIKAILDKGDCLASDIAVISRCLNFGSYKPTGAIETELLRKGIPFVVRGGHSALKSKRMQLFMALVRIIANPDDDIAAEYCLDELVQNIGPVNSKKIRGLGKDKVRQLSLFEQMTHASTNTSLLTKSARTGLQAFLGDVEKWQQLMGDKTLEWIIKDIFAQYILKVEE
;
A
#
# COMPACT_ATOMS: atom_id res chain seq x y z
N MET A 1 -2.73 -12.59 -2.58
CA MET A 1 -1.41 -11.94 -2.68
C MET A 1 -0.42 -12.88 -3.35
N SER A 2 0.46 -12.36 -4.21
CA SER A 2 1.39 -13.19 -5.00
C SER A 2 2.44 -13.85 -4.12
N PHE A 3 3.05 -14.92 -4.63
CA PHE A 3 4.21 -15.57 -4.00
C PHE A 3 5.38 -14.59 -3.86
N VAL A 4 5.68 -13.83 -4.92
CA VAL A 4 6.79 -12.85 -4.96
C VAL A 4 6.71 -11.85 -3.81
N TYR A 5 5.55 -11.22 -3.61
CA TYR A 5 5.35 -10.23 -2.54
C TYR A 5 5.60 -10.83 -1.15
N ARG A 6 5.00 -12.00 -0.87
CA ARG A 6 5.18 -12.67 0.43
C ARG A 6 6.62 -13.11 0.69
N SER A 7 7.36 -13.46 -0.36
CA SER A 7 8.76 -13.85 -0.24
C SER A 7 9.65 -12.64 0.06
N LYS A 8 9.40 -11.51 -0.61
CA LYS A 8 10.16 -10.27 -0.39
C LYS A 8 9.86 -9.62 0.96
N SER A 9 8.60 -9.51 1.37
CA SER A 9 8.24 -8.88 2.65
C SER A 9 8.79 -9.60 3.88
N LYS A 10 9.07 -10.91 3.75
CA LYS A 10 9.76 -11.72 4.77
C LYS A 10 11.29 -11.65 4.68
N GLY A 11 11.85 -10.93 3.71
CA GLY A 11 13.30 -10.82 3.51
C GLY A 11 13.97 -12.14 3.14
N TYR A 12 13.24 -13.08 2.52
CA TYR A 12 13.82 -14.38 2.20
C TYR A 12 14.77 -14.31 1.01
N ASN A 13 15.91 -14.98 1.15
CA ASN A 13 16.86 -15.12 0.07
C ASN A 13 16.29 -16.08 -0.99
N PRO A 14 16.29 -15.74 -2.29
CA PRO A 14 15.84 -16.64 -3.37
C PRO A 14 16.45 -18.05 -3.30
N ALA A 15 17.67 -18.20 -2.76
CA ALA A 15 18.34 -19.49 -2.58
C ALA A 15 17.67 -20.42 -1.56
N GLN A 16 16.81 -19.90 -0.68
CA GLN A 16 16.06 -20.69 0.32
C GLN A 16 14.82 -21.37 -0.27
N PHE A 17 14.43 -21.01 -1.50
CA PHE A 17 13.25 -21.58 -2.15
C PHE A 17 13.57 -22.76 -3.06
N PRO A 18 12.60 -23.66 -3.31
CA PRO A 18 12.74 -24.69 -4.33
C PRO A 18 12.99 -24.08 -5.72
N GLN A 19 13.49 -24.91 -6.64
CA GLN A 19 14.05 -24.47 -7.92
C GLN A 19 13.10 -23.60 -8.76
N ILE A 20 11.79 -23.92 -8.80
CA ILE A 20 10.82 -23.19 -9.62
C ILE A 20 10.58 -21.79 -9.05
N GLU A 21 10.27 -21.71 -7.76
CA GLU A 21 10.05 -20.49 -7.00
C GLU A 21 11.27 -19.55 -7.08
N ARG A 22 12.47 -20.12 -6.91
CA ARG A 22 13.72 -19.40 -7.06
C ARG A 22 13.88 -18.82 -8.46
N SER A 23 13.64 -19.63 -9.49
CA SER A 23 13.75 -19.19 -10.89
C SER A 23 12.77 -18.05 -11.21
N VAL A 24 11.56 -18.10 -10.65
CA VAL A 24 10.55 -17.03 -10.79
C VAL A 24 11.03 -15.73 -10.12
N LEU A 25 11.55 -15.80 -8.88
CA LEU A 25 12.07 -14.63 -8.18
C LEU A 25 13.28 -14.02 -8.89
N GLU A 26 14.21 -14.86 -9.36
CA GLU A 26 15.40 -14.40 -10.09
C GLU A 26 15.03 -13.74 -11.42
N ALA A 27 14.07 -14.31 -12.17
CA ALA A 27 13.58 -13.72 -13.41
C ALA A 27 12.83 -12.39 -13.16
N TYR A 28 11.99 -12.35 -12.12
CA TYR A 28 11.26 -11.14 -11.73
C TYR A 28 12.22 -10.00 -11.33
N ASN A 29 13.15 -10.28 -10.41
CA ASN A 29 14.14 -9.31 -9.95
C ASN A 29 15.11 -8.91 -11.07
N GLY A 30 15.46 -9.85 -11.96
CA GLY A 30 16.23 -9.54 -13.17
C GLY A 30 15.51 -8.58 -14.11
N THR A 31 14.19 -8.72 -14.22
CA THR A 31 13.35 -7.82 -15.02
C THR A 31 13.28 -6.43 -14.41
N LEU A 32 13.03 -6.32 -13.10
CA LEU A 32 13.02 -5.04 -12.39
C LEU A 32 14.35 -4.29 -12.55
N ARG A 33 15.49 -4.98 -12.31
CA ARG A 33 16.83 -4.40 -12.48
C ARG A 33 17.10 -3.93 -13.90
N ARG A 34 16.69 -4.71 -14.91
CA ARG A 34 16.87 -4.34 -16.31
C ARG A 34 16.15 -3.04 -16.66
N PHE A 35 14.99 -2.80 -16.06
CA PHE A 35 14.21 -1.58 -16.28
C PHE A 35 14.51 -0.47 -15.27
N GLY A 36 15.50 -0.63 -14.38
CA GLY A 36 15.80 0.35 -13.32
C GLY A 36 14.63 0.57 -12.35
N LEU A 37 13.78 -0.43 -12.16
CA LEU A 37 12.59 -0.36 -11.33
C LEU A 37 12.85 -0.99 -9.96
N VAL A 38 12.13 -0.48 -8.96
CA VAL A 38 12.07 -1.02 -7.59
C VAL A 38 10.61 -1.16 -7.20
N ASP A 39 10.26 -2.26 -6.54
CA ASP A 39 8.93 -2.41 -5.94
C ASP A 39 8.92 -1.92 -4.47
N PHE A 40 7.76 -2.00 -3.82
CA PHE A 40 7.59 -1.50 -2.46
C PHE A 40 8.46 -2.24 -1.43
N ASP A 41 8.69 -3.54 -1.61
CA ASP A 41 9.50 -4.32 -0.68
C ASP A 41 10.99 -4.10 -0.96
N ASP A 42 11.38 -3.88 -2.23
CA ASP A 42 12.73 -3.49 -2.61
C ASP A 42 13.15 -2.18 -1.95
N LEU A 43 12.24 -1.21 -1.79
CA LEU A 43 12.56 0.04 -1.08
C LEU A 43 13.04 -0.23 0.36
N LEU A 44 12.40 -1.16 1.06
CA LEU A 44 12.76 -1.52 2.43
C LEU A 44 14.06 -2.34 2.47
N ASP A 45 14.22 -3.30 1.56
CA ASP A 45 15.42 -4.13 1.47
C ASP A 45 16.66 -3.29 1.09
N MET A 46 16.53 -2.42 0.08
CA MET A 46 17.60 -1.51 -0.33
C MET A 46 17.96 -0.51 0.77
N ALA A 47 16.97 0.02 1.50
CA ALA A 47 17.25 0.87 2.67
C ALA A 47 18.06 0.11 3.73
N ASN A 48 17.68 -1.14 4.02
CA ASN A 48 18.44 -2.00 4.93
C ASN A 48 19.89 -2.22 4.43
N GLN A 49 20.08 -2.48 3.14
CA GLN A 49 21.41 -2.70 2.55
C GLN A 49 22.26 -1.42 2.58
N LEU A 50 21.68 -0.25 2.35
CA LEU A 50 22.39 1.03 2.46
C LEU A 50 22.91 1.25 3.89
N LEU A 51 22.12 0.85 4.90
CA LEU A 51 22.51 0.94 6.30
C LEU A 51 23.59 -0.07 6.72
N ASP A 52 24.00 -1.01 5.85
CA ASP A 52 25.20 -1.83 6.10
C ASP A 52 26.50 -1.03 5.89
N ASN A 53 26.43 0.12 5.20
CA ASN A 53 27.53 1.07 5.15
C ASN A 53 27.58 1.88 6.45
N ALA A 54 28.68 1.75 7.20
CA ALA A 54 28.86 2.40 8.49
C ALA A 54 28.78 3.93 8.42
N GLU A 55 29.24 4.57 7.35
CA GLU A 55 29.20 6.03 7.19
C GLU A 55 27.75 6.50 7.05
N VAL A 56 27.00 5.88 6.15
CA VAL A 56 25.57 6.16 5.93
C VAL A 56 24.78 5.89 7.20
N LEU A 57 25.02 4.75 7.85
CA LEU A 57 24.35 4.40 9.10
C LEU A 57 24.58 5.46 10.19
N GLN A 58 25.81 5.96 10.34
CA GLN A 58 26.11 7.01 11.32
C GLN A 58 25.47 8.34 10.95
N GLU A 59 25.46 8.71 9.67
CA GLU A 59 24.78 9.91 9.19
C GLU A 59 23.28 9.88 9.54
N ILE A 60 22.59 8.80 9.18
CA ILE A 60 21.15 8.63 9.46
C ILE A 60 20.88 8.58 10.97
N ARG A 61 21.72 7.92 11.76
CA ARG A 61 21.61 7.91 13.24
C ARG A 61 21.79 9.30 13.86
N ASN A 62 22.62 10.15 13.26
CA ASN A 62 22.82 11.53 13.72
C ASN A 62 21.63 12.43 13.34
N GLU A 63 21.01 12.18 12.19
CA GLU A 63 19.80 12.88 11.76
C GLU A 63 18.58 12.48 12.60
N PHE A 64 18.44 11.19 12.91
CA PHE A 64 17.33 10.62 13.68
C PHE A 64 17.82 10.01 15.00
N PRO A 65 18.19 10.83 16.00
CA PRO A 65 18.71 10.34 17.27
C PRO A 65 17.65 9.63 18.11
N TYR A 66 16.36 9.85 17.88
CA TYR A 66 15.26 9.17 18.56
C TYR A 66 14.25 8.65 17.54
N LEU A 67 13.82 7.41 17.72
CA LEU A 67 12.82 6.76 16.87
C LEU A 67 11.55 6.50 17.67
N LEU A 68 10.43 6.97 17.14
CA LEU A 68 9.10 6.66 17.63
C LEU A 68 8.41 5.77 16.60
N VAL A 69 8.08 4.56 17.00
CA VAL A 69 7.45 3.55 16.16
C VAL A 69 6.04 3.30 16.70
N ASP A 70 5.03 3.53 15.86
CA ASP A 70 3.64 3.24 16.17
C ASP A 70 3.17 2.01 15.36
N GLU A 71 2.11 1.36 15.82
CA GLU A 71 1.53 0.15 15.20
C GLU A 71 2.56 -0.98 14.96
N PHE A 72 3.46 -1.20 15.93
CA PHE A 72 4.57 -2.15 15.80
C PHE A 72 4.13 -3.59 15.52
N GLN A 73 2.91 -3.96 15.93
CA GLN A 73 2.32 -5.28 15.64
C GLN A 73 2.19 -5.57 14.14
N ASP A 74 2.08 -4.54 13.30
CA ASP A 74 1.85 -4.70 11.86
C ASP A 74 3.14 -4.65 11.03
N PHE A 75 4.29 -4.57 11.69
CA PHE A 75 5.59 -4.54 11.03
C PHE A 75 5.89 -5.87 10.34
N ASN A 76 6.50 -5.79 9.15
CA ASN A 76 7.17 -6.93 8.55
C ASN A 76 8.63 -7.01 9.02
N ARG A 77 9.30 -8.12 8.72
CA ARG A 77 10.68 -8.38 9.14
C ARG A 77 11.67 -7.32 8.66
N LEU A 78 11.52 -6.81 7.44
CA LEU A 78 12.43 -5.79 6.88
C LEU A 78 12.31 -4.45 7.64
N GLN A 79 11.10 -4.07 8.03
CA GLN A 79 10.87 -2.88 8.84
C GLN A 79 11.47 -3.02 10.24
N THR A 80 11.29 -4.18 10.88
CA THR A 80 11.90 -4.48 12.18
C THR A 80 13.42 -4.40 12.10
N GLN A 81 14.03 -5.01 11.09
CA GLN A 81 15.49 -4.94 10.88
C GLN A 81 16.02 -3.52 10.74
N LEU A 82 15.28 -2.65 10.05
CA LEU A 82 15.65 -1.25 9.87
C LEU A 82 15.66 -0.52 11.22
N VAL A 83 14.63 -0.72 12.06
CA VAL A 83 14.57 -0.15 13.41
C VAL A 83 15.72 -0.65 14.27
N LEU A 84 16.03 -1.95 14.23
CA LEU A 84 17.16 -2.56 14.96
C LEU A 84 18.51 -1.96 14.52
N LYS A 85 18.72 -1.76 13.22
CA LYS A 85 19.96 -1.16 12.70
C LYS A 85 20.10 0.28 13.16
N LEU A 86 19.02 1.07 13.15
CA LEU A 86 19.09 2.48 13.53
C LEU A 86 19.23 2.68 15.05
N GLN A 87 18.93 1.68 15.86
CA GLN A 87 19.16 1.74 17.30
C GLN A 87 20.65 1.91 17.64
N VAL A 88 20.98 2.89 18.49
CA VAL A 88 22.24 2.94 19.24
C VAL A 88 21.99 3.43 20.66
N GLY A 89 22.35 2.63 21.65
CA GLY A 89 22.27 3.03 23.05
C GLY A 89 20.86 2.92 23.65
N VAL A 90 20.81 3.13 24.97
CA VAL A 90 19.61 2.99 25.82
C VAL A 90 18.62 4.11 25.53
N GLY A 91 17.34 3.77 25.38
CA GLY A 91 16.24 4.75 25.33
C GLY A 91 16.10 5.55 24.04
N ARG A 92 16.74 5.14 22.93
CA ARG A 92 16.64 5.84 21.64
C ARG A 92 15.50 5.36 20.74
N VAL A 93 14.85 4.26 21.09
CA VAL A 93 13.72 3.70 20.35
C VAL A 93 12.56 3.51 21.32
N THR A 94 11.40 4.06 20.95
CA THR A 94 10.12 3.80 21.63
C THR A 94 9.19 3.16 20.61
N ALA A 95 8.77 1.93 20.87
CA ALA A 95 7.78 1.23 20.05
C ALA A 95 6.46 1.12 20.81
N VAL A 96 5.36 1.42 20.12
CA VAL A 96 3.99 1.30 20.60
C VAL A 96 3.27 0.30 19.71
N GLY A 97 2.50 -0.59 20.32
CA GLY A 97 1.66 -1.53 19.59
C GLY A 97 0.80 -2.38 20.50
N ASP A 98 -0.13 -3.10 19.89
CA ASP A 98 -1.04 -4.03 20.58
C ASP A 98 -1.09 -5.35 19.81
N LEU A 99 -0.59 -6.42 20.44
CA LEU A 99 -0.60 -7.77 19.89
C LEU A 99 -2.01 -8.20 19.45
N LYS A 100 -3.06 -7.77 20.16
CA LYS A 100 -4.46 -8.14 19.88
C LYS A 100 -5.02 -7.46 18.62
N GLN A 101 -4.33 -6.44 18.10
CA GLN A 101 -4.73 -5.67 16.92
C GLN A 101 -3.97 -6.06 15.65
N SER A 102 -3.11 -7.09 15.72
CA SER A 102 -2.40 -7.61 14.55
C SER A 102 -3.37 -8.24 13.55
N ILE A 103 -3.73 -7.49 12.52
CA ILE A 103 -4.63 -7.95 11.45
C ILE A 103 -3.94 -8.03 10.09
N PHE A 104 -2.67 -7.65 9.98
CA PHE A 104 -1.92 -7.57 8.72
C PHE A 104 -1.01 -8.77 8.42
N GLU A 105 -1.14 -9.90 9.12
CA GLU A 105 -0.36 -11.13 8.87
C GLU A 105 -0.46 -11.58 7.39
N PHE A 106 -1.64 -11.41 6.78
CA PHE A 106 -1.85 -11.74 5.36
C PHE A 106 -0.98 -10.91 4.40
N ARG A 107 -0.48 -9.74 4.84
CA ARG A 107 0.50 -8.88 4.12
C ARG A 107 1.96 -9.19 4.48
N GLY A 108 2.21 -10.17 5.34
CA GLY A 108 3.55 -10.56 5.77
C GLY A 108 4.02 -9.84 7.02
N ALA A 109 3.13 -9.22 7.80
CA ALA A 109 3.45 -8.81 9.16
C ALA A 109 3.88 -10.04 9.97
N THR A 110 4.94 -9.90 10.76
CA THR A 110 5.54 -10.96 11.58
C THR A 110 5.43 -10.59 13.05
N CYS A 111 4.21 -10.28 13.49
CA CYS A 111 3.90 -9.70 14.79
C CYS A 111 4.58 -10.45 15.96
N GLU A 112 4.34 -11.75 16.09
CA GLU A 112 4.90 -12.57 17.17
C GLU A 112 6.44 -12.54 17.16
N GLU A 113 7.06 -12.83 16.01
CA GLU A 113 8.53 -12.78 15.82
C GLU A 113 9.10 -11.39 16.17
N ASN A 114 8.43 -10.32 15.75
CA ASN A 114 8.87 -8.95 16.03
C ASN A 114 8.81 -8.64 17.53
N TYR A 115 7.74 -9.02 18.22
CA TYR A 115 7.63 -8.83 19.66
C TYR A 115 8.65 -9.68 20.43
N HIS A 116 8.91 -10.92 20.02
CA HIS A 116 9.98 -11.72 20.61
C HIS A 116 11.33 -11.02 20.46
N ILE A 117 11.68 -10.61 19.24
CA ILE A 117 12.95 -9.90 18.97
C ILE A 117 13.01 -8.62 19.80
N PHE A 118 11.91 -7.86 19.88
CA PHE A 118 11.88 -6.61 20.62
C PHE A 118 12.04 -6.83 22.14
N LEU A 119 11.32 -7.80 22.70
CA LEU A 119 11.45 -8.17 24.11
C LEU A 119 12.87 -8.63 24.41
N GLU A 120 13.43 -9.53 23.60
CA GLU A 120 14.78 -10.05 23.80
C GLU A 120 15.86 -8.97 23.68
N GLN A 121 15.77 -8.09 22.68
CA GLN A 121 16.84 -7.13 22.38
C GLN A 121 16.74 -5.80 23.12
N PHE A 122 15.54 -5.38 23.55
CA PHE A 122 15.34 -4.07 24.18
C PHE A 122 14.87 -4.14 25.64
N ILE A 123 14.07 -5.16 26.00
CA ILE A 123 13.45 -5.22 27.34
C ILE A 123 14.24 -6.16 28.26
N ASP A 124 14.47 -7.39 27.82
CA ASP A 124 15.14 -8.44 28.58
C ASP A 124 16.68 -8.32 28.49
N ALA A 125 17.20 -7.63 27.47
CA ALA A 125 18.62 -7.39 27.31
C ALA A 125 19.20 -6.48 28.41
N GLN A 126 20.34 -6.90 28.95
CA GLN A 126 21.08 -6.17 29.96
C GLN A 126 22.52 -5.93 29.52
N VAL A 127 23.02 -4.72 29.75
CA VAL A 127 24.43 -4.37 29.58
C VAL A 127 24.95 -3.90 30.93
N GLU A 128 26.01 -4.54 31.42
CA GLU A 128 26.62 -4.24 32.73
C GLU A 128 25.63 -4.27 33.90
N GLY A 129 24.64 -5.18 33.84
CA GLY A 129 23.61 -5.35 34.87
C GLY A 129 22.53 -4.27 34.89
N ARG A 130 22.47 -3.40 33.88
CA ARG A 130 21.41 -2.41 33.69
C ARG A 130 20.48 -2.82 32.56
N ALA A 131 19.17 -2.69 32.78
CA ALA A 131 18.17 -2.90 31.75
C ALA A 131 18.35 -1.87 30.61
N LEU A 132 18.24 -2.32 29.36
CA LEU A 132 18.36 -1.47 28.18
C LEU A 132 17.07 -0.70 27.84
N GLY A 133 15.95 -1.08 28.45
CA GLY A 133 14.64 -0.50 28.17
C GLY A 133 13.66 -0.75 29.31
N ALA A 134 12.47 -0.16 29.18
CA ALA A 134 11.34 -0.36 30.08
C ALA A 134 10.10 -0.68 29.23
N MET A 135 9.28 -1.60 29.73
CA MET A 135 8.00 -1.95 29.12
C MET A 135 6.89 -1.38 29.99
N GLU A 136 6.12 -0.46 29.43
CA GLU A 136 4.96 0.15 30.10
C GLU A 136 3.68 -0.35 29.45
N THR A 137 2.78 -0.90 30.26
CA THR A 137 1.49 -1.43 29.78
C THR A 137 0.38 -0.43 30.09
N LEU A 138 -0.22 0.13 29.04
CA LEU A 138 -1.36 1.04 29.16
C LEU A 138 -2.67 0.24 29.14
N THR A 139 -3.32 0.13 30.29
CA THR A 139 -4.55 -0.67 30.43
C THR A 139 -5.82 0.18 30.39
N THR A 140 -5.74 1.49 30.65
CA THR A 140 -6.92 2.35 30.70
C THR A 140 -7.38 2.73 29.29
N ASN A 141 -8.62 2.37 28.95
CA ASN A 141 -9.27 2.73 27.71
C ASN A 141 -10.08 4.02 27.88
N TYR A 142 -9.70 5.06 27.15
CA TYR A 142 -10.33 6.37 27.16
C TYR A 142 -11.34 6.58 26.01
N ARG A 143 -11.51 5.59 25.12
CA ARG A 143 -12.29 5.71 23.88
C ARG A 143 -13.69 5.13 24.00
N SER A 144 -13.84 4.00 24.69
CA SER A 144 -15.01 3.13 24.58
C SER A 144 -15.70 2.92 25.93
N HIS A 145 -17.03 2.76 25.88
CA HIS A 145 -17.83 2.41 27.06
C HIS A 145 -17.45 1.03 27.60
N LYS A 146 -17.66 0.83 28.91
CA LYS A 146 -17.36 -0.41 29.63
C LYS A 146 -17.87 -1.67 28.93
N SER A 147 -19.10 -1.67 28.44
CA SER A 147 -19.71 -2.79 27.73
C SER A 147 -18.94 -3.22 26.47
N ILE A 148 -18.37 -2.27 25.73
CA ILE A 148 -17.57 -2.54 24.53
C ILE A 148 -16.20 -3.10 24.95
N VAL A 149 -15.56 -2.47 25.94
CA VAL A 149 -14.24 -2.90 26.43
C VAL A 149 -14.31 -4.31 27.02
N ASP A 150 -15.33 -4.61 27.81
CA ASP A 150 -15.55 -5.93 28.39
C ASP A 150 -15.75 -6.99 27.29
N LEU A 151 -16.56 -6.69 26.26
CA LEU A 151 -16.75 -7.59 25.12
C LEU A 151 -15.45 -7.83 24.35
N SER A 152 -14.69 -6.76 24.07
CA SER A 152 -13.40 -6.87 23.38
C SER A 152 -12.39 -7.72 24.16
N ASN A 153 -12.33 -7.58 25.49
CA ASN A 153 -11.46 -8.40 26.33
C ASN A 153 -11.85 -9.89 26.26
N ILE A 154 -13.14 -10.22 26.28
CA ILE A 154 -13.62 -11.61 26.17
C ILE A 154 -13.19 -12.22 24.84
N VAL A 155 -13.41 -11.50 23.74
CA VAL A 155 -13.05 -11.99 22.40
C VAL A 155 -11.53 -12.19 22.26
N ALA A 156 -10.72 -11.24 22.78
CA ALA A 156 -9.28 -11.31 22.66
C ALA A 156 -8.63 -12.43 23.49
N LEU A 157 -9.21 -12.79 24.64
CA LEU A 157 -8.68 -13.87 25.49
C LEU A 157 -8.91 -15.25 24.88
N ASP A 158 -9.92 -15.42 24.03
CA ASP A 158 -10.23 -16.68 23.34
C ASP A 158 -9.27 -16.97 22.17
N THR A 159 -8.54 -15.95 21.69
CA THR A 159 -7.75 -16.04 20.45
C THR A 159 -6.27 -16.37 20.63
N VAL A 160 -5.77 -16.51 21.86
CA VAL A 160 -4.33 -16.62 22.14
C VAL A 160 -3.92 -18.06 22.43
N ASP A 161 -2.85 -18.53 21.78
CA ASP A 161 -2.22 -19.80 22.12
C ASP A 161 -1.68 -19.78 23.55
N GLU A 162 -2.17 -20.69 24.39
CA GLU A 162 -1.79 -20.80 25.79
C GLU A 162 -0.30 -21.08 26.01
N LYS A 163 0.44 -21.50 24.99
CA LYS A 163 1.82 -21.96 25.12
C LYS A 163 2.87 -20.85 25.11
N ASP A 164 2.55 -19.65 24.59
CA ASP A 164 3.53 -18.56 24.51
C ASP A 164 3.57 -17.72 25.79
N THR A 165 4.52 -18.05 26.67
CA THR A 165 4.70 -17.34 27.95
C THR A 165 5.28 -15.93 27.82
N GLN A 166 5.99 -15.61 26.74
CA GLN A 166 6.55 -14.26 26.53
C GLN A 166 5.47 -13.30 26.06
N LEU A 167 4.69 -13.70 25.05
CA LEU A 167 3.61 -12.88 24.51
C LEU A 167 2.46 -12.72 25.52
N ARG A 168 2.27 -13.68 26.43
CA ARG A 168 1.33 -13.54 27.56
C ARG A 168 1.59 -12.32 28.43
N ARG A 169 2.83 -11.86 28.56
CA ARG A 169 3.15 -10.63 29.32
C ARG A 169 2.50 -9.38 28.72
N LEU A 170 2.19 -9.41 27.43
CA LEU A 170 1.57 -8.30 26.68
C LEU A 170 0.03 -8.33 26.76
N LEU A 171 -0.57 -9.41 27.27
CA LEU A 171 -2.01 -9.65 27.23
C LEU A 171 -2.74 -9.16 28.48
N THR A 172 -2.48 -7.93 28.89
CA THR A 172 -3.22 -7.34 30.01
C THR A 172 -4.60 -6.87 29.53
N PRO A 173 -5.71 -7.24 30.18
CA PRO A 173 -7.04 -6.73 29.85
C PRO A 173 -7.12 -5.21 30.02
N SER A 174 -7.89 -4.55 29.15
CA SER A 174 -8.12 -3.11 29.27
C SER A 174 -9.27 -2.81 30.21
N THR A 175 -9.24 -1.67 30.88
CA THR A 175 -10.31 -1.17 31.76
C THR A 175 -10.86 0.14 31.21
N ALA A 176 -12.18 0.21 30.99
CA ALA A 176 -12.83 1.45 30.56
C ALA A 176 -12.79 2.52 31.67
N LEU A 177 -12.77 3.79 31.26
CA LEU A 177 -12.97 4.92 32.17
C LEU A 177 -14.40 4.90 32.73
N ASP A 178 -14.55 4.93 34.05
CA ASP A 178 -15.85 4.86 34.74
C ASP A 178 -16.54 6.23 34.79
N THR A 179 -16.82 6.81 33.62
CA THR A 179 -17.29 8.20 33.50
C THR A 179 -18.63 8.35 32.78
N ALA A 180 -19.20 7.26 32.25
CA ALA A 180 -20.43 7.30 31.48
C ALA A 180 -21.34 6.10 31.76
N PRO A 181 -22.68 6.26 31.66
CA PRO A 181 -23.60 5.15 31.82
C PRO A 181 -23.31 4.01 30.82
N VAL A 182 -23.50 2.78 31.29
CA VAL A 182 -23.24 1.58 30.48
C VAL A 182 -24.30 1.47 29.38
N VAL A 183 -23.87 1.54 28.12
CA VAL A 183 -24.72 1.31 26.95
C VAL A 183 -24.56 -0.13 26.49
N PRO A 184 -25.60 -0.98 26.46
CA PRO A 184 -25.44 -2.38 26.09
C PRO A 184 -25.05 -2.55 24.61
N VAL A 185 -24.12 -3.46 24.35
CA VAL A 185 -23.86 -3.95 22.98
C VAL A 185 -25.04 -4.80 22.55
N THR A 186 -25.50 -4.63 21.31
CA THR A 186 -26.67 -5.33 20.77
C THR A 186 -26.26 -6.14 19.54
N VAL A 187 -26.80 -7.34 19.44
CA VAL A 187 -26.61 -8.25 18.30
C VAL A 187 -27.97 -8.53 17.71
N TRP A 188 -28.06 -8.46 16.38
CA TRP A 188 -29.30 -8.70 15.65
C TRP A 188 -29.09 -9.81 14.63
N ASN A 189 -30.15 -10.56 14.40
CA ASN A 189 -30.23 -11.48 13.28
C ASN A 189 -31.31 -10.98 12.32
N THR A 190 -30.99 -10.93 11.04
CA THR A 190 -31.89 -10.46 9.97
C THR A 190 -32.12 -11.57 8.97
N ARG A 191 -33.23 -11.50 8.23
CA ARG A 191 -33.63 -12.59 7.35
C ARG A 191 -32.73 -12.74 6.13
N ASP A 192 -32.35 -11.61 5.54
CA ASP A 192 -31.44 -11.53 4.40
C ASP A 192 -30.66 -10.20 4.43
N ILE A 193 -29.78 -10.00 3.44
CA ILE A 193 -28.94 -8.80 3.30
C ILE A 193 -29.78 -7.53 3.06
N ARG A 194 -30.97 -7.63 2.45
CA ARG A 194 -31.83 -6.47 2.21
C ARG A 194 -32.51 -6.04 3.51
N ASP A 195 -32.97 -7.01 4.29
CA ASP A 195 -33.51 -6.81 5.63
C ASP A 195 -32.45 -6.21 6.57
N GLU A 196 -31.20 -6.67 6.47
CA GLU A 196 -30.04 -6.08 7.16
C GLU A 196 -29.83 -4.61 6.78
N ALA A 197 -29.74 -4.31 5.47
CA ALA A 197 -29.54 -2.95 4.98
C ALA A 197 -30.68 -2.00 5.38
N ALA A 198 -31.94 -2.46 5.30
CA ALA A 198 -33.11 -1.71 5.73
C ALA A 198 -33.10 -1.45 7.24
N THR A 199 -32.67 -2.44 8.04
CA THR A 199 -32.58 -2.33 9.51
C THR A 199 -31.48 -1.35 9.91
N ILE A 200 -30.28 -1.48 9.34
CA ILE A 200 -29.14 -0.58 9.59
C ILE A 200 -29.52 0.85 9.25
N SER A 201 -29.99 1.09 8.03
CA SER A 201 -30.32 2.44 7.55
C SER A 201 -31.47 3.09 8.33
N SER A 202 -32.49 2.31 8.75
CA SER A 202 -33.57 2.80 9.59
C SER A 202 -33.09 3.19 10.99
N ARG A 203 -32.14 2.43 11.55
CA ARG A 203 -31.56 2.74 12.85
C ARG A 203 -30.68 3.98 12.78
N ILE A 204 -29.84 4.10 11.76
CA ILE A 204 -29.03 5.31 11.50
C ILE A 204 -29.95 6.53 11.40
N LYS A 205 -31.04 6.44 10.62
CA LYS A 205 -32.02 7.52 10.49
C LYS A 205 -32.63 7.89 11.84
N ALA A 206 -33.05 6.91 12.64
CA ALA A 206 -33.65 7.14 13.95
C ALA A 206 -32.67 7.77 14.96
N ILE A 207 -31.36 7.49 14.86
CA ILE A 207 -30.34 8.15 15.69
C ILE A 207 -30.15 9.59 15.22
N LEU A 208 -30.04 9.83 13.91
CA LEU A 208 -29.90 11.17 13.34
C LEU A 208 -31.12 12.07 13.61
N ASP A 209 -32.33 11.51 13.56
CA ASP A 209 -33.58 12.24 13.80
C ASP A 209 -33.73 12.72 15.26
N LYS A 210 -33.00 12.12 16.21
CA LYS A 210 -32.93 12.62 17.59
C LYS A 210 -32.10 13.90 17.72
N GLY A 211 -31.20 14.16 16.77
CA GLY A 211 -30.35 15.37 16.75
C GLY A 211 -29.10 15.30 17.63
N ASP A 212 -28.87 14.21 18.37
CA ASP A 212 -27.74 14.06 19.30
C ASP A 212 -26.44 13.60 18.61
N CYS A 213 -26.47 13.26 17.32
CA CYS A 213 -25.31 12.80 16.56
C CYS A 213 -25.33 13.33 15.12
N LEU A 214 -24.15 13.45 14.52
CA LEU A 214 -23.98 13.71 13.10
C LEU A 214 -23.79 12.41 12.31
N ALA A 215 -24.05 12.45 11.00
CA ALA A 215 -23.78 11.31 10.13
C ALA A 215 -22.29 10.92 10.12
N SER A 216 -21.39 11.88 10.37
CA SER A 216 -19.95 11.67 10.51
C SER A 216 -19.55 10.86 11.74
N ASP A 217 -20.42 10.77 12.74
CA ASP A 217 -20.15 10.06 14.00
C ASP A 217 -20.51 8.57 13.90
N ILE A 218 -21.10 8.16 12.77
CA ILE A 218 -21.58 6.80 12.55
C ILE A 218 -20.70 6.11 11.50
N ALA A 219 -20.07 5.01 11.91
CA ALA A 219 -19.33 4.14 11.00
C ALA A 219 -20.05 2.79 10.84
N VAL A 220 -20.15 2.32 9.60
CA VAL A 220 -20.57 0.95 9.27
C VAL A 220 -19.35 0.19 8.76
N ILE A 221 -18.90 -0.80 9.53
CA ILE A 221 -17.71 -1.59 9.21
C ILE A 221 -18.16 -2.94 8.65
N SER A 222 -17.65 -3.30 7.47
CA SER A 222 -17.92 -4.59 6.83
C SER A 222 -16.62 -5.34 6.57
N ARG A 223 -16.68 -6.67 6.63
CA ARG A 223 -15.51 -7.54 6.45
C ARG A 223 -14.85 -7.38 5.09
N CYS A 224 -15.64 -7.14 4.04
CA CYS A 224 -15.17 -6.91 2.70
C CYS A 224 -16.09 -5.94 1.94
N LEU A 225 -15.50 -5.09 1.12
CA LEU A 225 -16.25 -4.18 0.25
C LEU A 225 -16.72 -4.88 -1.02
N ASN A 226 -15.93 -5.83 -1.52
CA ASN A 226 -16.22 -6.62 -2.71
C ASN A 226 -15.83 -8.08 -2.45
N PHE A 227 -16.65 -9.00 -2.93
CA PHE A 227 -16.38 -10.43 -2.98
C PHE A 227 -16.73 -10.95 -4.39
N GLY A 228 -15.73 -10.99 -5.27
CA GLY A 228 -15.95 -11.19 -6.71
C GLY A 228 -16.75 -10.02 -7.29
N SER A 229 -17.86 -10.32 -7.99
CA SER A 229 -18.81 -9.31 -8.49
C SER A 229 -19.80 -8.82 -7.42
N TYR A 230 -19.88 -9.49 -6.28
CA TYR A 230 -20.80 -9.14 -5.22
C TYR A 230 -20.23 -8.01 -4.37
N LYS A 231 -21.06 -6.99 -4.11
CA LYS A 231 -20.73 -5.83 -3.28
C LYS A 231 -21.61 -5.85 -2.01
N PRO A 232 -21.14 -6.41 -0.88
CA PRO A 232 -21.93 -6.52 0.34
C PRO A 232 -22.52 -5.19 0.82
N THR A 233 -21.77 -4.09 0.65
CA THR A 233 -22.23 -2.76 1.06
C THR A 233 -23.25 -2.13 0.11
N GLY A 234 -23.44 -2.67 -1.10
CA GLY A 234 -24.28 -2.05 -2.12
C GLY A 234 -25.76 -1.91 -1.70
N ALA A 235 -26.29 -2.88 -0.96
CA ALA A 235 -27.65 -2.80 -0.43
C ALA A 235 -27.78 -1.69 0.63
N ILE A 236 -26.76 -1.54 1.49
CA ILE A 236 -26.71 -0.49 2.51
C ILE A 236 -26.62 0.89 1.85
N GLU A 237 -25.71 1.07 0.89
CA GLU A 237 -25.56 2.31 0.12
C GLU A 237 -26.87 2.72 -0.56
N THR A 238 -27.57 1.76 -1.18
CA THR A 238 -28.86 2.01 -1.83
C THR A 238 -29.92 2.50 -0.84
N GLU A 239 -30.04 1.86 0.33
CA GLU A 239 -31.02 2.25 1.34
C GLU A 239 -30.67 3.58 2.03
N LEU A 240 -29.38 3.87 2.24
CA LEU A 240 -28.93 5.17 2.74
C LEU A 240 -29.30 6.30 1.76
N LEU A 241 -29.05 6.10 0.45
CA LEU A 241 -29.48 7.04 -0.60
C LEU A 241 -31.00 7.23 -0.59
N ARG A 242 -31.77 6.14 -0.51
CA ARG A 242 -33.24 6.18 -0.49
C ARG A 242 -33.78 7.00 0.68
N LYS A 243 -33.12 6.94 1.84
CA LYS A 243 -33.50 7.68 3.05
C LYS A 243 -32.87 9.08 3.13
N GLY A 244 -32.13 9.51 2.12
CA GLY A 244 -31.47 10.83 2.08
C GLY A 244 -30.37 10.99 3.14
N ILE A 245 -29.74 9.89 3.55
CA ILE A 245 -28.67 9.91 4.56
C ILE A 245 -27.33 10.09 3.83
N PRO A 246 -26.54 11.14 4.15
CA PRO A 246 -25.22 11.31 3.55
C PRO A 246 -24.24 10.24 4.05
N PHE A 247 -23.44 9.67 3.15
CA PHE A 247 -22.40 8.69 3.50
C PHE A 247 -21.18 8.80 2.58
N VAL A 248 -20.07 8.23 3.03
CA VAL A 248 -18.84 8.07 2.25
C VAL A 248 -18.37 6.63 2.37
N VAL A 249 -18.04 6.01 1.23
CA VAL A 249 -17.45 4.67 1.21
C VAL A 249 -15.92 4.79 1.15
N ARG A 250 -15.23 4.35 2.20
CA ARG A 250 -13.76 4.29 2.26
C ARG A 250 -13.29 2.90 1.81
N GLY A 251 -12.25 2.84 0.98
CA GLY A 251 -11.67 1.58 0.46
C GLY A 251 -12.28 1.06 -0.85
N GLY A 252 -13.20 1.81 -1.47
CA GLY A 252 -13.76 1.50 -2.79
C GLY A 252 -12.77 1.70 -3.95
N HIS A 253 -13.29 1.86 -5.17
CA HIS A 253 -12.47 2.15 -6.35
C HIS A 253 -11.66 3.43 -6.13
N SER A 254 -10.33 3.29 -6.03
CA SER A 254 -9.43 4.44 -5.98
C SER A 254 -9.45 5.12 -7.34
N ALA A 255 -9.58 6.45 -7.37
CA ALA A 255 -9.42 7.24 -8.58
C ALA A 255 -8.06 6.98 -9.26
N LEU A 256 -7.03 6.60 -8.48
CA LEU A 256 -5.71 6.22 -9.00
C LEU A 256 -5.69 4.91 -9.80
N LYS A 257 -6.73 4.09 -9.69
CA LYS A 257 -6.87 2.83 -10.45
C LYS A 257 -7.67 3.00 -11.74
N SER A 258 -8.28 4.16 -11.99
CA SER A 258 -8.99 4.37 -13.26
C SER A 258 -7.99 4.35 -14.41
N LYS A 259 -8.42 3.83 -15.57
CA LYS A 259 -7.61 3.79 -16.79
C LYS A 259 -7.04 5.17 -17.13
N ARG A 260 -7.87 6.21 -17.03
CA ARG A 260 -7.49 7.61 -17.20
C ARG A 260 -6.32 8.01 -16.29
N MET A 261 -6.42 7.72 -15.00
CA MET A 261 -5.38 8.11 -14.04
C MET A 261 -4.12 7.27 -14.21
N GLN A 262 -4.24 5.97 -14.53
CA GLN A 262 -3.08 5.12 -14.81
C GLN A 262 -2.33 5.59 -16.06
N LEU A 263 -3.04 5.98 -17.13
CA LEU A 263 -2.42 6.53 -18.34
C LEU A 263 -1.79 7.90 -18.10
N PHE A 264 -2.44 8.75 -17.31
CA PHE A 264 -1.86 10.00 -16.87
C PHE A 264 -0.54 9.78 -16.12
N MET A 265 -0.52 8.88 -15.14
CA MET A 265 0.68 8.54 -14.37
C MET A 265 1.77 7.95 -15.26
N ALA A 266 1.42 7.09 -16.23
CA ALA A 266 2.38 6.56 -17.20
C ALA A 266 2.99 7.68 -18.05
N LEU A 267 2.19 8.62 -18.55
CA LEU A 267 2.69 9.73 -19.35
C LEU A 267 3.64 10.65 -18.54
N VAL A 268 3.27 10.98 -17.30
CA VAL A 268 4.14 11.75 -16.40
C VAL A 268 5.44 11.00 -16.12
N ARG A 269 5.41 9.67 -15.96
CA ARG A 269 6.61 8.84 -15.79
C ARG A 269 7.52 8.89 -17.01
N ILE A 270 7.00 8.82 -18.23
CA ILE A 270 7.82 8.93 -19.46
C ILE A 270 8.44 10.33 -19.59
N ILE A 271 7.69 11.38 -19.26
CA ILE A 271 8.20 12.76 -19.28
C ILE A 271 9.39 12.88 -18.33
N ALA A 272 9.27 12.36 -17.10
CA ALA A 272 10.32 12.41 -16.09
C ALA A 272 11.49 11.45 -16.36
N ASN A 273 11.20 10.26 -16.90
CA ASN A 273 12.15 9.20 -17.20
C ASN A 273 11.76 8.47 -18.50
N PRO A 274 12.36 8.84 -19.65
CA PRO A 274 12.11 8.18 -20.94
C PRO A 274 12.44 6.69 -20.97
N ASP A 275 13.28 6.21 -20.05
CA ASP A 275 13.70 4.80 -20.00
C ASP A 275 12.70 3.90 -19.25
N ASP A 276 11.55 4.44 -18.84
CA ASP A 276 10.45 3.68 -18.24
C ASP A 276 9.66 2.91 -19.30
N ASP A 277 10.19 1.75 -19.70
CA ASP A 277 9.60 0.91 -20.74
C ASP A 277 8.18 0.44 -20.42
N ILE A 278 7.83 0.26 -19.13
CA ILE A 278 6.48 -0.16 -18.74
C ILE A 278 5.48 0.98 -18.98
N ALA A 279 5.84 2.20 -18.60
CA ALA A 279 5.02 3.37 -18.86
C ALA A 279 4.91 3.64 -20.37
N ALA A 280 6.04 3.56 -21.10
CA ALA A 280 6.09 3.70 -22.55
C ALA A 280 5.23 2.66 -23.26
N GLU A 281 5.22 1.40 -22.80
CA GLU A 281 4.40 0.34 -23.38
C GLU A 281 2.90 0.64 -23.20
N TYR A 282 2.51 1.08 -22.01
CA TYR A 282 1.12 1.40 -21.73
C TYR A 282 0.63 2.60 -22.55
N CYS A 283 1.45 3.65 -22.67
CA CYS A 283 1.12 4.79 -23.52
C CYS A 283 1.12 4.42 -25.02
N LEU A 284 2.04 3.57 -25.47
CA LEU A 284 2.11 3.12 -26.87
C LEU A 284 0.82 2.42 -27.30
N ASP A 285 0.30 1.54 -26.46
CA ASP A 285 -0.89 0.74 -26.79
C ASP A 285 -2.20 1.51 -26.65
N GLU A 286 -2.27 2.52 -25.77
CA GLU A 286 -3.53 3.19 -25.41
C GLU A 286 -3.65 4.64 -25.90
N LEU A 287 -2.53 5.36 -26.05
CA LEU A 287 -2.53 6.80 -26.40
C LEU A 287 -2.07 7.06 -27.85
N VAL A 288 -1.21 6.20 -28.41
CA VAL A 288 -0.67 6.44 -29.75
C VAL A 288 -1.66 6.02 -30.82
N GLN A 289 -2.13 6.99 -31.60
CA GLN A 289 -3.10 6.74 -32.65
C GLN A 289 -2.51 5.91 -33.80
N ASN A 290 -3.35 5.07 -34.40
CA ASN A 290 -3.02 4.23 -35.56
C ASN A 290 -1.91 3.19 -35.31
N ILE A 291 -1.60 2.92 -34.04
CA ILE A 291 -0.73 1.82 -33.63
C ILE A 291 -1.61 0.65 -33.17
N GLY A 292 -1.70 -0.35 -34.03
CA GLY A 292 -2.33 -1.63 -33.70
C GLY A 292 -1.30 -2.65 -33.16
N PRO A 293 -1.75 -3.82 -32.67
CA PRO A 293 -0.91 -4.81 -32.00
C PRO A 293 0.25 -5.33 -32.86
N VAL A 294 0.05 -5.40 -34.18
CA VAL A 294 1.10 -5.79 -35.14
C VAL A 294 2.24 -4.77 -35.17
N ASN A 295 1.91 -3.47 -35.14
CA ASN A 295 2.91 -2.40 -35.16
C ASN A 295 3.60 -2.28 -33.80
N SER A 296 2.87 -2.36 -32.68
CA SER A 296 3.47 -2.41 -31.33
C SER A 296 4.50 -3.54 -31.23
N LYS A 297 4.17 -4.73 -31.73
CA LYS A 297 5.10 -5.89 -31.73
C LYS A 297 6.36 -5.65 -32.57
N LYS A 298 6.25 -4.96 -33.71
CA LYS A 298 7.40 -4.59 -34.54
C LYS A 298 8.32 -3.61 -33.83
N ILE A 299 7.75 -2.59 -33.18
CA ILE A 299 8.50 -1.59 -32.41
C ILE A 299 9.29 -2.28 -31.30
N ARG A 300 8.63 -3.10 -30.47
CA ARG A 300 9.27 -3.91 -29.41
C ARG A 300 10.34 -4.88 -29.94
N GLY A 301 10.30 -5.22 -31.22
CA GLY A 301 11.28 -6.08 -31.87
C GLY A 301 12.64 -5.42 -32.08
N LEU A 302 12.69 -4.07 -32.15
CA LEU A 302 13.91 -3.32 -32.38
C LEU A 302 14.92 -3.44 -31.22
N GLY A 303 14.44 -3.58 -29.98
CA GLY A 303 15.28 -3.76 -28.80
C GLY A 303 15.81 -5.18 -28.57
N LYS A 304 15.55 -6.13 -29.48
CA LYS A 304 16.04 -7.52 -29.34
C LYS A 304 17.45 -7.75 -29.88
N ASP A 305 18.04 -6.78 -30.57
CA ASP A 305 19.43 -6.87 -31.02
C ASP A 305 20.39 -6.78 -29.82
N LYS A 306 21.16 -7.85 -29.60
CA LYS A 306 22.05 -8.03 -28.44
C LYS A 306 23.15 -6.97 -28.29
N VAL A 307 23.34 -6.10 -29.30
CA VAL A 307 24.43 -5.12 -29.37
C VAL A 307 23.99 -3.74 -28.84
N ARG A 308 22.68 -3.43 -28.82
CA ARG A 308 22.17 -2.13 -28.38
C ARG A 308 20.88 -2.34 -27.59
N GLN A 309 20.96 -2.28 -26.26
CA GLN A 309 19.79 -2.29 -25.39
C GLN A 309 19.13 -0.91 -25.44
N LEU A 310 18.33 -0.67 -26.46
CA LEU A 310 17.57 0.58 -26.59
C LEU A 310 16.34 0.53 -25.68
N SER A 311 16.02 1.64 -24.99
CA SER A 311 14.73 1.76 -24.30
C SER A 311 13.58 1.74 -25.29
N LEU A 312 12.37 1.40 -24.84
CA LEU A 312 11.19 1.37 -25.70
C LEU A 312 10.89 2.75 -26.27
N PHE A 313 11.16 3.82 -25.52
CA PHE A 313 11.05 5.19 -26.02
C PHE A 313 12.02 5.44 -27.19
N GLU A 314 13.28 5.01 -27.10
CA GLU A 314 14.24 5.09 -28.22
C GLU A 314 13.79 4.23 -29.41
N GLN A 315 13.25 3.03 -29.16
CA GLN A 315 12.69 2.18 -30.21
C GLN A 315 11.51 2.85 -30.91
N MET A 316 10.64 3.54 -30.17
CA MET A 316 9.55 4.35 -30.72
C MET A 316 10.11 5.47 -31.61
N THR A 317 11.12 6.20 -31.15
CA THR A 317 11.78 7.26 -31.92
C THR A 317 12.37 6.72 -33.22
N HIS A 318 13.09 5.60 -33.18
CA HIS A 318 13.62 4.93 -34.37
C HIS A 318 12.52 4.43 -35.32
N ALA A 319 11.46 3.82 -34.78
CA ALA A 319 10.35 3.32 -35.58
C ALA A 319 9.57 4.45 -36.27
N SER A 320 9.48 5.63 -35.64
CA SER A 320 8.78 6.80 -36.17
C SER A 320 9.37 7.30 -37.50
N THR A 321 10.67 7.07 -37.72
CA THR A 321 11.40 7.48 -38.94
C THR A 321 11.58 6.35 -39.94
N ASN A 322 11.36 5.09 -39.55
CA ASN A 322 11.61 3.92 -40.39
C ASN A 322 10.45 3.61 -41.35
N THR A 323 10.59 4.03 -42.60
CA THR A 323 9.60 3.83 -43.69
C THR A 323 9.39 2.37 -44.07
N SER A 324 10.36 1.49 -43.81
CA SER A 324 10.26 0.06 -44.12
C SER A 324 9.54 -0.74 -43.04
N LEU A 325 9.50 -0.22 -41.80
CA LEU A 325 8.92 -0.92 -40.65
C LEU A 325 7.43 -0.63 -40.47
N LEU A 326 7.06 0.65 -40.55
CA LEU A 326 5.74 1.17 -40.21
C LEU A 326 5.09 1.93 -41.38
N THR A 327 3.76 1.84 -41.47
CA THR A 327 2.97 2.60 -42.45
C THR A 327 3.06 4.11 -42.19
N LYS A 328 2.78 4.94 -43.20
CA LYS A 328 2.79 6.40 -43.05
C LYS A 328 1.88 6.86 -41.91
N SER A 329 0.67 6.30 -41.80
CA SER A 329 -0.29 6.64 -40.74
C SER A 329 0.24 6.33 -39.33
N ALA A 330 0.81 5.14 -39.13
CA ALA A 330 1.39 4.75 -37.84
C ALA A 330 2.60 5.63 -37.46
N ARG A 331 3.44 6.00 -38.44
CA ARG A 331 4.57 6.91 -38.22
C ARG A 331 4.09 8.31 -37.82
N THR A 332 3.08 8.86 -38.49
CA THR A 332 2.52 10.18 -38.12
C THR A 332 1.96 10.18 -36.70
N GLY A 333 1.24 9.12 -36.30
CA GLY A 333 0.72 9.01 -34.93
C GLY A 333 1.83 8.96 -33.87
N LEU A 334 2.89 8.18 -34.14
CA LEU A 334 4.04 8.07 -33.25
C LEU A 334 4.84 9.37 -33.15
N GLN A 335 5.05 10.06 -34.28
CA GLN A 335 5.74 11.36 -34.33
C GLN A 335 4.98 12.44 -33.56
N ALA A 336 3.65 12.47 -33.68
CA ALA A 336 2.83 13.41 -32.93
C ALA A 336 2.96 13.18 -31.41
N PHE A 337 2.82 11.93 -30.97
CA PHE A 337 2.96 11.57 -29.55
C PHE A 337 4.35 11.90 -28.99
N LEU A 338 5.42 11.50 -29.68
CA LEU A 338 6.79 11.78 -29.25
C LEU A 338 7.07 13.30 -29.19
N GLY A 339 6.58 14.06 -30.17
CA GLY A 339 6.70 15.52 -30.19
C GLY A 339 5.99 16.19 -29.01
N ASP A 340 4.82 15.68 -28.60
CA ASP A 340 4.13 16.20 -27.41
C ASP A 340 4.90 15.89 -26.11
N VAL A 341 5.48 14.69 -26.00
CA VAL A 341 6.33 14.32 -24.85
C VAL A 341 7.56 15.22 -24.77
N GLU A 342 8.29 15.40 -25.87
CA GLU A 342 9.46 16.29 -25.95
C GLU A 342 9.08 17.75 -25.61
N LYS A 343 7.93 18.22 -26.11
CA LYS A 343 7.39 19.54 -25.76
C LYS A 343 7.20 19.68 -24.25
N TRP A 344 6.59 18.70 -23.58
CA TRP A 344 6.40 18.79 -22.13
C TRP A 344 7.71 18.71 -21.36
N GLN A 345 8.66 17.89 -21.80
CA GLN A 345 10.01 17.83 -21.21
C GLN A 345 10.72 19.17 -21.26
N GLN A 346 10.66 19.88 -22.39
CA GLN A 346 11.23 21.21 -22.53
C GLN A 346 10.53 22.24 -21.63
N LEU A 347 9.21 22.13 -21.47
CA LEU A 347 8.43 23.05 -20.65
C LEU A 347 8.58 22.85 -19.14
N MET A 348 9.21 21.76 -18.67
CA MET A 348 9.46 21.53 -17.24
C MET A 348 10.33 22.61 -16.59
N GLY A 349 11.18 23.30 -17.36
CA GLY A 349 11.99 24.43 -16.86
C GLY A 349 11.23 25.76 -16.82
N ASP A 350 10.21 25.93 -17.67
CA ASP A 350 9.59 27.23 -17.96
C ASP A 350 8.14 27.36 -17.48
N LYS A 351 7.48 26.24 -17.19
CA LYS A 351 6.06 26.19 -16.79
C LYS A 351 5.89 25.51 -15.45
N THR A 352 4.84 25.92 -14.75
CA THR A 352 4.39 25.25 -13.53
C THR A 352 3.88 23.84 -13.86
N LEU A 353 4.11 22.89 -12.97
CA LEU A 353 3.56 21.52 -13.06
C LEU A 353 2.04 21.53 -13.32
N GLU A 354 1.29 22.41 -12.67
CA GLU A 354 -0.17 22.53 -12.87
C GLU A 354 -0.56 22.76 -14.33
N TRP A 355 0.20 23.61 -15.04
CA TRP A 355 -0.06 23.91 -16.45
C TRP A 355 0.19 22.67 -17.32
N ILE A 356 1.29 21.96 -17.08
CA ILE A 356 1.64 20.73 -17.81
C ILE A 356 0.57 19.66 -17.60
N ILE A 357 0.12 19.49 -16.35
CA ILE A 357 -0.96 18.56 -16.01
C ILE A 357 -2.25 18.93 -16.76
N LYS A 358 -2.65 20.20 -16.76
CA LYS A 358 -3.86 20.67 -17.47
C LYS A 358 -3.76 20.41 -18.98
N ASP A 359 -2.61 20.66 -19.60
CA ASP A 359 -2.39 20.40 -21.02
C ASP A 359 -2.48 18.90 -21.35
N ILE A 360 -1.83 18.04 -20.55
CA ILE A 360 -1.91 16.57 -20.69
C ILE A 360 -3.36 16.09 -20.60
N PHE A 361 -4.11 16.55 -19.59
CA PHE A 361 -5.48 16.12 -19.40
C PHE A 361 -6.38 16.51 -20.58
N ALA A 362 -6.24 17.75 -21.07
CA ALA A 362 -7.01 18.26 -22.19
C ALA A 362 -6.71 17.49 -23.49
N GLN A 363 -5.44 17.16 -23.74
CA GLN A 363 -5.02 16.59 -25.02
C GLN A 363 -5.25 15.07 -25.10
N TYR A 364 -4.93 14.34 -24.04
CA TYR A 364 -4.90 12.87 -24.04
C TYR A 364 -5.94 12.26 -23.11
N ILE A 365 -5.98 12.66 -21.83
CA ILE A 365 -6.69 11.88 -20.80
C ILE A 365 -8.21 12.03 -20.87
N LEU A 366 -8.74 13.22 -21.17
CA LEU A 366 -10.19 13.44 -21.27
C LEU A 366 -10.85 12.65 -22.41
N LYS A 367 -10.07 12.23 -23.41
CA LYS A 367 -10.55 11.46 -24.58
C LYS A 367 -10.56 9.95 -24.34
N VAL A 368 -9.95 9.49 -23.25
CA VAL A 368 -9.91 8.07 -22.89
C VAL A 368 -11.28 7.64 -22.34
N GLU A 369 -11.84 6.56 -22.89
CA GLU A 369 -13.04 5.90 -22.35
C GLU A 369 -12.66 5.05 -21.12
N GLU A 370 -13.52 5.06 -20.08
CA GLU A 370 -13.29 4.33 -18.81
C GLU A 370 -13.71 2.86 -18.86
#